data_AF-A0A524P8N9-F1
#
_entry.id   AF-A0A524P8N9-F1
#
_cell.length_a   1.000
_cell.length_b   1.000
_cell.length_c   1.000
_cell.angle_alpha   90.00
_cell.angle_beta   90.00
_cell.angle_gamma   90.00
#
_symmetry.space_group_name_H-M   'P 1'
#
loop_
_entity.id
_entity.type
_entity.pdbx_description
1 polymer ?
#
loop_
_entity_poly.entity_id
_entity_poly.type
_entity_poly.pdbx_seq_one_letter_code
_entity_poly.pdbx_strand_id
1 'polypeptide(L)'
;AQLLVIGNRGVMERAASTLGMSLELELIETPGEIERAIKRAYLLEQPPFPTQDFPIGRIDANCGRAAANYIFCAVELAARGEVDAIATAPINKASFQAAGIPYRGHTELLADKTHSQDVAMMLVTPGRAQSAQWLRVTHATSHIPLVEVPHALTLERILKIVSITVDGLKQLRILKPRLALAALNPHASDEGLMGDEEARLLVPAVAMAKHKGINLEGPIPADTVFLRAIQGEFDAVIALYHDQGHIPIKTHGFERAVNITLGLPIIRTSVDHGTAFDIAWKGIAQEDSMIEAILLAAQMASHSTGV
;
A
#
# COMPACT_ATOMS: atom_id res chain seq x y z
N ALA A 1 -15.56 -11.70 -0.27
CA ALA A 1 -15.41 -10.77 -1.39
C ALA A 1 -15.59 -11.53 -2.70
N GLN A 2 -16.08 -10.85 -3.73
CA GLN A 2 -15.99 -11.31 -5.12
C GLN A 2 -14.71 -10.72 -5.72
N LEU A 3 -14.08 -11.45 -6.66
CA LEU A 3 -12.82 -11.01 -7.27
C LEU A 3 -13.08 -10.58 -8.70
N LEU A 4 -12.79 -9.31 -8.99
CA LEU A 4 -12.77 -8.76 -10.34
C LEU A 4 -11.33 -8.47 -10.73
N VAL A 5 -10.84 -9.16 -11.77
CA VAL A 5 -9.57 -8.87 -12.41
C VAL A 5 -9.83 -7.84 -13.51
N ILE A 6 -9.09 -6.72 -13.50
CA ILE A 6 -9.08 -5.76 -14.59
C ILE A 6 -7.78 -5.98 -15.36
N GLY A 7 -7.88 -6.42 -16.61
CA GLY A 7 -6.70 -6.82 -17.34
C GLY A 7 -6.97 -7.28 -18.76
N ASN A 8 -6.21 -8.26 -19.21
CA ASN A 8 -6.25 -8.77 -20.57
C ASN A 8 -6.36 -10.28 -20.59
N ARG A 9 -7.37 -10.78 -21.30
CA ARG A 9 -7.75 -12.19 -21.29
C ARG A 9 -6.65 -13.07 -21.83
N GLY A 10 -6.11 -12.74 -23.01
CA GLY A 10 -5.12 -13.59 -23.65
C GLY A 10 -3.78 -13.61 -22.92
N VAL A 11 -3.39 -12.57 -22.17
CA VAL A 11 -2.22 -12.63 -21.28
C VAL A 11 -2.45 -13.64 -20.16
N MET A 12 -3.62 -13.62 -19.53
CA MET A 12 -3.98 -14.53 -18.44
C MET A 12 -4.08 -15.98 -18.93
N GLU A 13 -4.74 -16.21 -20.07
CA GLU A 13 -4.84 -17.54 -20.70
C GLU A 13 -3.46 -18.08 -21.13
N ARG A 14 -2.62 -17.22 -21.72
CA ARG A 14 -1.25 -17.59 -22.07
C ARG A 14 -0.44 -17.97 -20.83
N ALA A 15 -0.60 -17.25 -19.72
CA ALA A 15 0.08 -17.54 -18.45
C ALA A 15 -0.37 -18.89 -17.88
N ALA A 16 -1.68 -19.13 -17.82
CA ALA A 16 -2.24 -20.39 -17.37
C ALA A 16 -1.75 -21.57 -18.22
N SER A 17 -1.78 -21.43 -19.55
CA SER A 17 -1.28 -22.45 -20.48
C SER A 17 0.22 -22.73 -20.30
N THR A 18 1.05 -21.68 -20.23
CA THR A 18 2.51 -21.82 -20.03
C THR A 18 2.85 -22.54 -18.72
N LEU A 19 2.06 -22.31 -17.67
CA LEU A 19 2.29 -22.87 -16.34
C LEU A 19 1.54 -24.19 -16.11
N GLY A 20 0.77 -24.69 -17.08
CA GLY A 20 -0.03 -25.90 -16.94
C GLY A 20 -1.15 -25.78 -15.89
N MET A 21 -1.67 -24.57 -15.68
CA MET A 21 -2.74 -24.27 -14.73
C MET A 21 -4.10 -24.17 -15.43
N SER A 22 -5.18 -24.58 -14.77
CA SER A 22 -6.52 -24.20 -15.19
C SER A 22 -6.84 -22.79 -14.69
N LEU A 23 -7.51 -22.00 -15.53
CA LEU A 23 -7.96 -20.67 -15.18
C LEU A 23 -9.43 -20.54 -15.53
N GLU A 24 -10.26 -20.42 -14.50
CA GLU A 24 -11.70 -20.20 -14.63
C GLU A 24 -11.98 -18.72 -14.34
N LEU A 25 -12.02 -17.90 -15.40
CA LEU A 25 -12.42 -16.50 -15.34
C LEU A 25 -13.68 -16.29 -16.17
N GLU A 26 -14.70 -15.70 -15.55
CA GLU A 26 -15.91 -15.28 -16.23
C GLU A 26 -15.73 -13.88 -16.81
N LEU A 27 -15.81 -13.76 -18.14
CA LEU A 27 -15.70 -12.47 -18.81
C LEU A 27 -17.00 -11.68 -18.58
N ILE A 28 -16.85 -10.42 -18.18
CA ILE A 28 -17.96 -9.48 -17.97
C ILE A 28 -17.67 -8.16 -18.67
N GLU A 29 -18.73 -7.40 -18.99
CA GLU A 29 -18.60 -6.06 -19.57
C GLU A 29 -18.67 -4.96 -18.49
N THR A 30 -19.39 -5.22 -17.41
CA THR A 30 -19.58 -4.28 -16.30
C THR A 30 -19.55 -4.98 -14.94
N PRO A 31 -19.08 -4.33 -13.85
CA PRO A 31 -19.13 -4.94 -12.51
C PRO A 31 -20.55 -5.31 -12.03
N GLY A 32 -21.60 -4.73 -12.62
CA GLY A 32 -23.00 -5.04 -12.31
C GLY A 32 -23.42 -6.47 -12.65
N GLU A 33 -22.67 -7.16 -13.51
CA GLU A 33 -22.92 -8.56 -13.87
C GLU A 33 -22.44 -9.56 -12.79
N ILE A 34 -21.69 -9.10 -11.78
CA ILE A 34 -21.12 -9.97 -10.76
C ILE A 34 -22.22 -10.53 -9.84
N GLU A 35 -22.47 -11.83 -9.98
CA GLU A 35 -23.38 -12.56 -9.09
C GLU A 35 -22.72 -12.85 -7.74
N ARG A 36 -23.11 -12.09 -6.71
CA ARG A 36 -22.51 -12.20 -5.36
C ARG A 36 -22.71 -13.56 -4.68
N ALA A 37 -23.72 -14.34 -5.09
CA ALA A 37 -24.03 -15.64 -4.50
C ALA A 37 -23.06 -16.75 -4.93
N ILE A 38 -22.38 -16.58 -6.07
CA ILE A 38 -21.49 -17.59 -6.65
C ILE A 38 -20.05 -17.12 -6.46
N LYS A 39 -19.20 -17.93 -5.84
CA LYS A 39 -17.77 -17.61 -5.70
C LYS A 39 -17.06 -17.91 -7.01
N ARG A 40 -16.79 -16.87 -7.80
CA ARG A 40 -16.03 -16.92 -9.05
C ARG A 40 -15.05 -15.75 -9.11
N ALA A 41 -14.04 -15.90 -9.97
CA ALA A 41 -13.22 -14.78 -10.40
C ALA A 41 -13.74 -14.29 -11.75
N TYR A 42 -13.90 -12.98 -11.86
CA TYR A 42 -14.40 -12.32 -13.06
C TYR A 42 -13.27 -11.55 -13.74
N LEU A 43 -13.39 -11.33 -15.04
CA LEU A 43 -12.45 -10.53 -15.81
C LEU A 43 -13.21 -9.41 -16.51
N LEU A 44 -12.84 -8.17 -16.20
CA LEU A 44 -13.18 -7.01 -17.02
C LEU A 44 -12.00 -6.74 -17.97
N GLU A 45 -12.19 -7.10 -19.23
CA GLU A 45 -11.16 -6.91 -20.24
C GLU A 45 -11.05 -5.44 -20.63
N GLN A 46 -9.82 -4.96 -20.78
CA GLN A 46 -9.51 -3.59 -21.15
C GLN A 46 -8.83 -3.56 -22.53
N PRO A 47 -9.59 -3.38 -23.63
CA PRO A 47 -9.03 -3.25 -24.98
C PRO A 47 -8.33 -1.90 -25.17
N PRO A 48 -7.55 -1.68 -26.26
CA PRO A 48 -7.32 -2.57 -27.40
C PRO A 48 -5.90 -3.18 -27.38
N PHE A 49 -5.43 -3.73 -26.26
CA PHE A 49 -4.06 -4.24 -26.17
C PHE A 49 -3.95 -5.67 -26.73
N PRO A 50 -3.27 -5.89 -27.88
CA PRO A 50 -3.08 -7.22 -28.43
C PRO A 50 -2.14 -8.05 -27.55
N THR A 51 -2.57 -9.27 -27.22
CA THR A 51 -1.94 -10.14 -26.22
C THR A 51 -0.63 -10.77 -26.71
N GLN A 52 -0.51 -10.89 -28.03
CA GLN A 52 0.61 -11.53 -28.73
C GLN A 52 1.87 -10.65 -28.73
N ASP A 53 1.71 -9.34 -28.50
CA ASP A 53 2.79 -8.36 -28.64
C ASP A 53 3.53 -8.09 -27.32
N PHE A 54 3.11 -8.70 -26.20
CA PHE A 54 3.73 -8.46 -24.90
C PHE A 54 4.96 -9.36 -24.71
N PRO A 55 6.17 -8.78 -24.67
CA PRO A 55 7.39 -9.54 -24.43
C PRO A 55 7.51 -9.92 -22.96
N ILE A 56 8.01 -11.13 -22.71
CA ILE A 56 8.23 -11.64 -21.36
C ILE A 56 9.52 -11.04 -20.79
N GLY A 57 9.44 -10.44 -19.60
CA GLY A 57 10.61 -9.98 -18.84
C GLY A 57 11.39 -8.84 -19.50
N ARG A 58 10.75 -8.09 -20.42
CA ARG A 58 11.37 -6.96 -21.13
C ARG A 58 10.56 -5.68 -20.95
N ILE A 59 11.27 -4.56 -20.97
CA ILE A 59 10.66 -3.24 -20.99
C ILE A 59 9.92 -3.07 -22.31
N ASP A 60 8.67 -2.63 -22.22
CA ASP A 60 7.80 -2.45 -23.38
C ASP A 60 6.76 -1.35 -23.12
N ALA A 61 6.58 -0.47 -24.11
CA ALA A 61 5.69 0.68 -24.01
C ALA A 61 4.21 0.29 -24.08
N ASN A 62 3.84 -0.78 -24.79
CA ASN A 62 2.46 -1.25 -24.83
C ASN A 62 2.07 -1.91 -23.49
N CYS A 63 2.97 -2.68 -22.89
CA CYS A 63 2.81 -3.20 -21.52
C CYS A 63 2.62 -2.06 -20.50
N GLY A 64 3.41 -0.99 -20.61
CA GLY A 64 3.27 0.18 -19.75
C GLY A 64 1.92 0.88 -19.90
N ARG A 65 1.47 1.08 -21.14
CA ARG A 65 0.18 1.70 -21.46
C ARG A 65 -1.00 0.85 -20.99
N ALA A 66 -0.90 -0.47 -21.16
CA ALA A 66 -1.90 -1.42 -20.71
C ALA A 66 -2.05 -1.40 -19.19
N ALA A 67 -0.95 -1.52 -18.45
CA ALA A 67 -0.96 -1.47 -16.99
C ALA A 67 -1.53 -0.14 -16.46
N ALA A 68 -1.17 1.00 -17.07
CA ALA A 68 -1.76 2.29 -16.72
C ALA A 68 -3.28 2.31 -16.97
N ASN A 69 -3.74 1.79 -18.11
CA ASN A 69 -5.17 1.73 -18.42
C ASN A 69 -5.96 0.86 -17.44
N TYR A 70 -5.41 -0.28 -17.00
CA TYR A 70 -6.06 -1.14 -16.01
C TYR A 70 -6.22 -0.42 -14.66
N ILE A 71 -5.20 0.33 -14.25
CA ILE A 71 -5.26 1.12 -13.02
C ILE A 71 -6.27 2.26 -13.16
N PHE A 72 -6.30 2.97 -14.30
CA PHE A 72 -7.30 4.03 -14.53
C PHE A 72 -8.72 3.49 -14.45
N CYS A 73 -9.00 2.38 -15.13
CA CYS A 73 -10.30 1.72 -15.04
C CYS A 73 -10.64 1.34 -13.59
N ALA A 74 -9.72 0.71 -12.86
CA ALA A 74 -9.94 0.32 -11.46
C ALA A 74 -10.28 1.53 -10.56
N VAL A 75 -9.56 2.64 -10.73
CA VAL A 75 -9.80 3.88 -9.97
C VAL A 75 -11.15 4.49 -10.32
N GLU A 76 -11.51 4.54 -11.60
CA GLU A 76 -12.80 5.08 -12.04
C GLU A 76 -13.96 4.28 -11.48
N LEU A 77 -13.88 2.94 -11.52
CA LEU A 77 -14.90 2.07 -10.94
C LEU A 77 -15.01 2.25 -9.42
N ALA A 78 -13.87 2.34 -8.72
CA ALA A 78 -13.85 2.54 -7.28
C ALA A 78 -14.41 3.92 -6.88
N ALA A 79 -14.08 4.96 -7.65
CA ALA A 79 -14.59 6.31 -7.44
C ALA A 79 -16.11 6.41 -7.66
N ARG A 80 -16.67 5.57 -8.54
CA ARG A 80 -18.12 5.44 -8.77
C ARG A 80 -18.82 4.50 -7.78
N GLY A 81 -18.07 3.84 -6.90
CA GLY A 81 -18.63 2.84 -5.97
C GLY A 81 -19.07 1.54 -6.64
N GLU A 82 -18.61 1.26 -7.87
CA GLU A 82 -18.89 0.02 -8.58
C GLU A 82 -18.01 -1.15 -8.09
N VAL A 83 -16.89 -0.84 -7.45
CA VAL A 83 -16.04 -1.79 -6.71
C VAL A 83 -15.69 -1.23 -5.33
N ASP A 84 -15.62 -2.10 -4.32
CA ASP A 84 -15.44 -1.68 -2.93
C ASP A 84 -13.97 -1.38 -2.55
N ALA A 85 -13.00 -2.01 -3.25
CA ALA A 85 -11.58 -1.85 -3.00
C ALA A 85 -10.74 -2.31 -4.20
N ILE A 86 -9.49 -1.81 -4.27
CA ILE A 86 -8.51 -2.18 -5.28
C ILE A 86 -7.31 -2.88 -4.62
N ALA A 87 -6.91 -4.04 -5.12
CA ALA A 87 -5.63 -4.67 -4.81
C ALA A 87 -4.76 -4.67 -6.06
N THR A 88 -3.63 -3.96 -6.04
CA THR A 88 -2.77 -3.82 -7.23
C THR A 88 -1.59 -4.78 -7.22
N ALA A 89 -1.39 -5.47 -8.34
CA ALA A 89 -0.16 -6.19 -8.66
C ALA A 89 0.99 -5.21 -8.98
N PRO A 90 2.27 -5.65 -9.04
CA PRO A 90 3.39 -4.73 -9.27
C PRO A 90 3.41 -4.20 -10.71
N ILE A 91 3.89 -2.97 -10.89
CA ILE A 91 4.12 -2.36 -12.21
C ILE A 91 5.61 -2.10 -12.46
N ASN A 92 5.98 -2.04 -13.74
CA ASN A 92 7.34 -1.69 -14.14
C ASN A 92 7.43 -0.20 -14.50
N LYS A 93 8.21 0.56 -13.71
CA LYS A 93 8.38 2.01 -13.88
C LYS A 93 9.04 2.39 -15.22
N ALA A 94 9.98 1.58 -15.71
CA ALA A 94 10.64 1.82 -16.98
C ALA A 94 9.71 1.56 -18.17
N SER A 95 8.80 0.57 -18.08
CA SER A 95 7.72 0.41 -19.08
C SER A 95 6.73 1.57 -19.05
N PHE A 96 6.38 2.10 -17.87
CA PHE A 96 5.59 3.34 -17.75
C PHE A 96 6.26 4.52 -18.45
N GLN A 97 7.55 4.71 -18.20
CA GLN A 97 8.33 5.77 -18.84
C GLN A 97 8.42 5.60 -20.36
N ALA A 98 8.68 4.39 -20.84
CA ALA A 98 8.71 4.07 -22.27
C ALA A 98 7.36 4.33 -22.95
N ALA A 99 6.26 4.16 -22.21
CA ALA A 99 4.90 4.46 -22.66
C ALA A 99 4.53 5.95 -22.62
N GLY A 100 5.40 6.82 -22.08
CA GLY A 100 5.13 8.24 -21.89
C GLY A 100 4.16 8.54 -20.74
N ILE A 101 3.99 7.62 -19.80
CA ILE A 101 3.09 7.80 -18.64
C ILE A 101 3.77 8.74 -17.63
N PRO A 102 3.13 9.86 -17.23
CA PRO A 102 3.76 10.90 -16.41
C PRO A 102 3.79 10.57 -14.90
N TYR A 103 3.74 9.29 -14.54
CA TYR A 103 3.70 8.85 -13.14
C TYR A 103 4.85 7.90 -12.84
N ARG A 104 5.46 8.05 -11.66
CA ARG A 104 6.55 7.18 -11.19
C ARG A 104 6.04 5.85 -10.64
N GLY A 105 4.79 5.79 -10.20
CA GLY A 105 4.23 4.62 -9.54
C GLY A 105 2.73 4.74 -9.32
N HIS A 106 2.19 3.76 -8.60
CA HIS A 106 0.78 3.73 -8.23
C HIS A 106 0.39 4.93 -7.37
N THR A 107 1.17 5.27 -6.35
CA THR A 107 0.77 6.28 -5.36
C THR A 107 0.52 7.65 -6.01
N GLU A 108 1.42 8.13 -6.86
CA GLU A 108 1.26 9.42 -7.54
C GLU A 108 0.10 9.39 -8.54
N LEU A 109 -0.04 8.28 -9.27
CA LEU A 109 -1.14 8.09 -10.22
C LEU A 109 -2.50 8.11 -9.52
N LEU A 110 -2.64 7.33 -8.44
CA LEU A 110 -3.87 7.23 -7.67
C LEU A 110 -4.24 8.59 -7.07
N ALA A 111 -3.28 9.26 -6.42
CA ALA A 111 -3.50 10.56 -5.79
C ALA A 111 -4.00 11.62 -6.80
N ASP A 112 -3.38 11.67 -7.99
CA ASP A 112 -3.79 12.59 -9.06
C ASP A 112 -5.22 12.27 -9.54
N LYS A 113 -5.51 11.00 -9.82
CA LYS A 113 -6.82 10.56 -10.32
C LYS A 113 -7.95 10.68 -9.31
N THR A 114 -7.65 10.63 -8.02
CA THR A 114 -8.64 10.81 -6.94
C THR A 114 -8.60 12.22 -6.34
N HIS A 115 -7.87 13.16 -6.97
CA HIS A 115 -7.70 14.53 -6.50
C HIS A 115 -7.30 14.63 -5.01
N SER A 116 -6.49 13.68 -4.56
CA SER A 116 -6.07 13.55 -3.18
C SER A 116 -4.72 14.26 -2.99
N GLN A 117 -4.72 15.30 -2.17
CA GLN A 117 -3.50 16.10 -1.92
C GLN A 117 -2.54 15.43 -0.94
N ASP A 118 -3.09 14.68 0.02
CA ASP A 118 -2.33 14.11 1.12
C ASP A 118 -2.56 12.61 1.21
N VAL A 119 -1.55 11.86 0.81
CA VAL A 119 -1.53 10.40 0.91
C VAL A 119 -0.34 9.95 1.72
N ALA A 120 -0.50 8.85 2.45
CA ALA A 120 0.57 8.24 3.23
C ALA A 120 0.70 6.76 2.91
N MET A 121 1.94 6.28 2.81
CA MET A 121 2.21 4.86 2.69
C MET A 121 2.19 4.23 4.08
N MET A 122 1.30 3.27 4.29
CA MET A 122 1.37 2.34 5.41
C MET A 122 1.83 0.98 4.91
N LEU A 123 2.89 0.45 5.50
CA LEU A 123 3.25 -0.95 5.33
C LEU A 123 2.70 -1.76 6.49
N VAL A 124 2.20 -2.94 6.20
CA VAL A 124 1.71 -3.87 7.21
C VAL A 124 2.29 -5.25 6.98
N THR A 125 2.61 -5.96 8.06
CA THR A 125 3.00 -7.38 7.98
C THR A 125 2.49 -8.15 9.19
N PRO A 126 1.97 -9.38 9.00
CA PRO A 126 1.54 -10.25 10.09
C PRO A 126 2.71 -10.85 10.89
N GLY A 127 3.96 -10.68 10.46
CA GLY A 127 5.12 -11.35 11.04
C GLY A 127 5.32 -12.78 10.54
N ARG A 128 6.48 -13.37 10.86
CA ARG A 128 6.82 -14.75 10.44
C ARG A 128 6.11 -15.85 11.24
N ALA A 129 5.83 -15.61 12.52
CA ALA A 129 5.16 -16.59 13.37
C ALA A 129 3.64 -16.42 13.31
N GLN A 130 2.87 -17.52 13.38
CA GLN A 130 1.40 -17.44 13.38
C GLN A 130 0.83 -16.67 14.58
N SER A 131 1.57 -16.63 15.69
CA SER A 131 1.20 -15.86 16.90
C SER A 131 1.72 -14.43 16.90
N ALA A 132 2.44 -14.00 15.86
CA ALA A 132 2.98 -12.65 15.80
C ALA A 132 1.84 -11.63 15.66
N GLN A 133 2.02 -10.49 16.32
CA GLN A 133 1.13 -9.35 16.10
C GLN A 133 1.47 -8.70 14.76
N TRP A 134 0.45 -8.10 14.15
CA TRP A 134 0.62 -7.30 12.96
C TRP A 134 1.43 -6.05 13.29
N LEU A 135 2.55 -5.87 12.60
CA LEU A 135 3.27 -4.60 12.61
C LEU A 135 2.70 -3.73 11.50
N ARG A 136 2.32 -2.49 11.85
CA ARG A 136 1.83 -1.47 10.89
C ARG A 136 2.69 -0.23 11.03
N VAL A 137 3.23 0.26 9.92
CA VAL A 137 4.13 1.42 9.92
C VAL A 137 3.71 2.41 8.84
N THR A 138 3.27 3.60 9.25
CA THR A 138 3.01 4.73 8.33
C THR A 138 4.26 5.57 8.18
N HIS A 139 4.57 6.00 6.97
CA HIS A 139 5.74 6.81 6.68
C HIS A 139 5.37 8.29 6.54
N ALA A 140 6.00 9.14 7.35
CA ALA A 140 5.83 10.58 7.26
C ALA A 140 6.53 11.17 6.04
N THR A 141 7.65 10.60 5.60
CA THR A 141 8.30 10.91 4.31
C THR A 141 8.54 9.62 3.53
N SER A 142 8.50 9.71 2.20
CA SER A 142 8.64 8.57 1.29
C SER A 142 10.02 8.56 0.62
N HIS A 143 10.08 8.38 -0.70
CA HIS A 143 11.32 8.31 -1.47
C HIS A 143 12.00 9.69 -1.65
N ILE A 144 12.68 10.18 -0.60
CA ILE A 144 13.53 11.37 -0.64
C ILE A 144 14.96 11.03 -0.19
N PRO A 145 15.99 11.79 -0.62
CA PRO A 145 17.34 11.66 -0.08
C PRO A 145 17.33 11.85 1.44
N LEU A 146 18.15 11.08 2.17
CA LEU A 146 18.17 11.13 3.64
C LEU A 146 18.49 12.54 4.17
N VAL A 147 19.35 13.29 3.48
CA VAL A 147 19.69 14.69 3.82
C VAL A 147 18.49 15.64 3.77
N GLU A 148 17.45 15.32 2.99
CA GLU A 148 16.24 16.14 2.87
C GLU A 148 15.21 15.82 3.97
N VAL A 149 15.37 14.71 4.70
CA VAL A 149 14.38 14.26 5.69
C VAL A 149 14.13 15.32 6.78
N PRO A 150 15.15 15.90 7.46
CA PRO A 150 14.90 16.89 8.50
C PRO A 150 14.19 18.14 7.97
N HIS A 151 14.46 18.53 6.72
CA HIS A 151 13.87 19.70 6.08
C HIS A 151 12.42 19.45 5.63
N ALA A 152 12.10 18.23 5.22
CA ALA A 152 10.75 17.85 4.82
C ALA A 152 9.79 17.67 6.01
N LEU A 153 10.32 17.50 7.22
CA LEU A 153 9.53 17.32 8.44
C LEU A 153 9.08 18.67 9.00
N THR A 154 7.78 18.85 9.09
CA THR A 154 7.13 19.98 9.76
C THR A 154 6.10 19.48 10.75
N LEU A 155 5.77 20.30 11.75
CA LEU A 155 4.72 20.01 12.72
C LEU A 155 3.39 19.69 12.03
N GLU A 156 3.03 20.47 11.00
CA GLU A 156 1.84 20.26 10.19
C GLU A 156 1.85 18.91 9.49
N ARG A 157 2.97 18.57 8.83
CA ARG A 157 3.12 17.29 8.13
C ARG A 157 2.96 16.11 9.09
N ILE A 158 3.59 16.17 10.28
CA ILE A 158 3.49 15.09 11.27
C ILE A 158 2.04 14.93 11.73
N LEU A 159 1.37 16.02 12.13
CA LEU A 159 -0.03 15.97 12.57
C LEU A 159 -0.97 15.47 11.47
N LYS A 160 -0.69 15.82 10.22
CA LYS A 160 -1.45 15.34 9.07
C LYS A 160 -1.30 13.83 8.90
N ILE A 161 -0.07 13.32 8.97
CA ILE A 161 0.21 11.88 8.87
C ILE A 161 -0.40 11.11 10.04
N VAL A 162 -0.39 11.69 11.25
CA VAL A 162 -1.11 11.13 12.41
C VAL A 162 -2.60 11.00 12.10
N SER A 163 -3.24 12.05 11.59
CA SER A 163 -4.67 12.01 11.24
C SER A 163 -4.98 10.96 10.17
N ILE A 164 -4.20 10.95 9.07
CA ILE A 164 -4.35 9.97 7.99
C ILE A 164 -4.19 8.54 8.51
N THR A 165 -3.24 8.32 9.41
CA THR A 165 -3.02 7.01 10.03
C THR A 165 -4.21 6.59 10.90
N VAL A 166 -4.73 7.50 11.73
CA VAL A 166 -5.92 7.23 12.56
C VAL A 166 -7.10 6.82 11.68
N ASP A 167 -7.37 7.55 10.61
CA ASP A 167 -8.51 7.25 9.73
C ASP A 167 -8.31 5.95 8.95
N GLY A 168 -7.08 5.66 8.50
CA GLY A 168 -6.72 4.36 7.93
C GLY A 168 -6.91 3.20 8.90
N LEU A 169 -6.54 3.36 10.17
CA LEU A 169 -6.73 2.33 11.19
C LEU A 169 -8.20 2.10 11.53
N LYS A 170 -9.05 3.14 11.45
CA LYS A 170 -10.51 2.97 11.57
C LYS A 170 -11.09 2.13 10.43
N GLN A 171 -10.58 2.27 9.20
CA GLN A 171 -10.95 1.38 8.08
C GLN A 171 -10.55 -0.08 8.35
N LEU A 172 -9.53 -0.30 9.17
CA LEU A 172 -9.12 -1.61 9.68
C LEU A 172 -9.87 -2.04 10.96
N ARG A 173 -10.95 -1.34 11.35
CA ARG A 173 -11.76 -1.54 12.57
C ARG A 173 -11.03 -1.29 13.90
N ILE A 174 -9.91 -0.60 13.86
CA ILE A 174 -9.22 -0.16 15.07
C ILE A 174 -9.76 1.22 15.42
N LEU A 175 -10.90 1.25 16.11
CA LEU A 175 -11.69 2.48 16.34
C LEU A 175 -11.04 3.47 17.32
N LYS A 176 -10.22 2.96 18.24
CA LYS A 176 -9.46 3.76 19.21
C LYS A 176 -7.98 3.41 19.10
N PRO A 177 -7.32 3.77 17.98
CA PRO A 177 -5.97 3.34 17.70
C PRO A 177 -4.98 3.92 18.70
N ARG A 178 -4.04 3.09 19.15
CA ARG A 178 -2.85 3.45 19.91
C ARG A 178 -1.70 3.61 18.93
N LEU A 179 -1.18 4.81 18.79
CA LEU A 179 -0.11 5.12 17.86
C LEU A 179 1.19 5.41 18.63
N ALA A 180 2.31 5.08 18.02
CA ALA A 180 3.62 5.57 18.44
C ALA A 180 4.23 6.46 17.34
N LEU A 181 4.89 7.53 17.74
CA LEU A 181 5.75 8.35 16.88
C LEU A 181 7.20 7.95 17.12
N ALA A 182 7.89 7.50 16.06
CA ALA A 182 9.33 7.26 16.13
C ALA A 182 10.08 8.60 16.27
N ALA A 183 11.18 8.58 17.02
CA ALA A 183 12.15 9.67 17.04
C ALA A 183 12.85 9.80 15.68
N LEU A 184 13.29 11.01 15.32
CA LEU A 184 14.12 11.25 14.13
C LEU A 184 15.56 10.86 14.43
N ASN A 185 16.06 11.40 15.53
CA ASN A 185 17.44 11.24 15.96
C ASN A 185 17.59 9.98 16.83
N PRO A 186 18.79 9.36 16.85
CA PRO A 186 19.09 8.28 17.78
C PRO A 186 18.74 8.68 19.21
N HIS A 187 18.22 7.73 19.99
CA HIS A 187 17.86 7.95 21.40
C HIS A 187 16.90 9.14 21.65
N ALA A 188 16.12 9.56 20.64
CA ALA A 188 15.26 10.74 20.73
C ALA A 188 16.04 12.02 21.13
N SER A 189 17.16 12.23 20.46
CA SER A 189 18.12 13.32 20.66
C SER A 189 18.92 13.30 21.96
N ASP A 190 18.68 12.35 22.87
CA ASP A 190 19.37 12.26 24.17
C ASP A 190 19.40 13.63 24.88
N GLU A 191 18.19 14.17 25.16
CA GLU A 191 17.99 15.50 25.75
C GLU A 191 18.53 16.69 24.93
N GLY A 192 18.69 16.51 23.62
CA GLY A 192 19.14 17.56 22.69
C GLY A 192 20.62 17.51 22.33
N LEU A 193 21.35 16.51 22.85
CA LEU A 193 22.75 16.27 22.49
C LEU A 193 22.93 15.88 21.01
N MET A 194 21.90 15.30 20.40
CA MET A 194 21.94 14.79 19.02
C MET A 194 20.84 15.42 18.12
N GLY A 195 20.68 16.74 18.18
CA GLY A 195 19.71 17.47 17.37
C GLY A 195 18.50 17.96 18.18
N ASP A 196 17.72 18.88 17.62
CA ASP A 196 16.62 19.57 18.30
C ASP A 196 15.23 19.26 17.74
N GLU A 197 15.15 18.44 16.68
CA GLU A 197 13.93 18.18 15.93
C GLU A 197 12.84 17.56 16.81
N GLU A 198 13.21 16.71 17.77
CA GLU A 198 12.33 16.11 18.77
C GLU A 198 11.62 17.20 19.58
N ALA A 199 12.39 18.10 20.19
CA ALA A 199 11.85 19.16 21.03
C ALA A 199 11.06 20.20 20.21
N ARG A 200 11.55 20.52 19.01
CA ARG A 200 10.97 21.56 18.15
C ARG A 200 9.73 21.10 17.38
N LEU A 201 9.67 19.83 16.98
CA LEU A 201 8.64 19.30 16.08
C LEU A 201 7.85 18.14 16.69
N LEU A 202 8.52 17.10 17.19
CA LEU A 202 7.85 15.83 17.53
C LEU A 202 7.10 15.90 18.86
N VAL A 203 7.72 16.44 19.91
CA VAL A 203 7.10 16.62 21.23
C VAL A 203 5.86 17.53 21.13
N PRO A 204 5.91 18.69 20.45
CA PRO A 204 4.72 19.49 20.19
C PRO A 204 3.64 18.73 19.40
N ALA A 205 4.02 17.96 18.37
CA ALA A 205 3.06 17.17 17.59
C ALA A 205 2.31 16.16 18.46
N VAL A 206 3.02 15.47 19.36
CA VAL A 206 2.43 14.50 20.30
C VAL A 206 1.48 15.20 21.27
N ALA A 207 1.90 16.32 21.86
CA ALA A 207 1.04 17.09 22.76
C ALA A 207 -0.25 17.57 22.07
N MET A 208 -0.13 18.08 20.84
CA MET A 208 -1.28 18.55 20.05
C MET A 208 -2.21 17.39 19.63
N ALA A 209 -1.66 16.25 19.24
CA ALA A 209 -2.45 15.05 18.92
C ALA A 209 -3.24 14.57 20.15
N LYS A 210 -2.60 14.51 21.32
CA LYS A 210 -3.25 14.16 22.60
C LYS A 210 -4.36 15.13 22.96
N HIS A 211 -4.14 16.44 22.79
CA HIS A 211 -5.17 17.45 23.01
C HIS A 211 -6.39 17.26 22.09
N LYS A 212 -6.19 16.74 20.88
CA LYS A 212 -7.27 16.35 19.95
C LYS A 212 -7.89 14.97 20.26
N GLY A 213 -7.52 14.33 21.37
CA GLY A 213 -8.04 13.02 21.77
C GLY A 213 -7.42 11.84 21.01
N ILE A 214 -6.33 12.04 20.29
CA ILE A 214 -5.60 10.96 19.61
C ILE A 214 -4.64 10.32 20.61
N ASN A 215 -4.71 9.00 20.74
CA ASN A 215 -3.78 8.25 21.57
C ASN A 215 -2.44 8.06 20.83
N LEU A 216 -1.58 9.07 20.92
CA LEU A 216 -0.24 9.07 20.34
C LEU A 216 0.81 9.14 21.45
N GLU A 217 1.75 8.20 21.44
CA GLU A 217 2.92 8.20 22.32
C GLU A 217 4.21 8.52 21.56
N GLY A 218 5.18 9.14 22.25
CA GLY A 218 6.50 9.44 21.72
C GLY A 218 6.93 10.91 21.83
N PRO A 219 8.00 11.33 21.13
CA PRO A 219 8.84 10.49 20.27
C PRO A 219 9.52 9.34 21.05
N ILE A 220 9.59 8.15 20.46
CA ILE A 220 10.24 6.96 21.05
C ILE A 220 11.45 6.59 20.18
N PRO A 221 12.62 6.26 20.76
CA PRO A 221 13.77 5.79 20.00
C PRO A 221 13.39 4.67 19.00
N ALA A 222 13.84 4.82 17.75
CA ALA A 222 13.42 3.96 16.64
C ALA A 222 13.83 2.50 16.85
N ASP A 223 14.98 2.25 17.47
CA ASP A 223 15.47 0.92 17.85
C ASP A 223 14.57 0.20 18.88
N THR A 224 13.77 0.95 19.63
CA THR A 224 12.89 0.43 20.69
C THR A 224 11.42 0.37 20.27
N VAL A 225 10.94 1.37 19.52
CA VAL A 225 9.51 1.52 19.21
C VAL A 225 8.93 0.36 18.40
N PHE A 226 9.70 -0.19 17.45
CA PHE A 226 9.21 -1.29 16.61
C PHE A 226 9.13 -2.60 17.39
N LEU A 227 10.05 -2.85 18.33
CA LEU A 227 9.96 -4.01 19.22
C LEU A 227 8.68 -3.94 20.08
N ARG A 228 8.41 -2.77 20.68
CA ARG A 228 7.19 -2.52 21.46
C ARG A 228 5.92 -2.71 20.63
N ALA A 229 5.91 -2.22 19.39
CA ALA A 229 4.80 -2.42 18.47
C ALA A 229 4.59 -3.90 18.10
N ILE A 230 5.67 -4.64 17.82
CA ILE A 230 5.60 -6.10 17.57
C ILE A 230 5.06 -6.87 18.79
N GLN A 231 5.31 -6.36 20.01
CA GLN A 231 4.78 -6.91 21.26
C GLN A 231 3.30 -6.51 21.53
N GLY A 232 2.68 -5.73 20.63
CA GLY A 232 1.26 -5.37 20.71
C GLY A 232 0.96 -4.13 21.55
N GLU A 233 1.97 -3.34 21.91
CA GLU A 233 1.76 -2.10 22.66
C GLU A 233 1.10 -1.00 21.82
N PHE A 234 1.35 -1.00 20.51
CA PHE A 234 0.82 -0.03 19.56
C PHE A 234 0.14 -0.72 18.39
N ASP A 235 -0.89 -0.09 17.85
CA ASP A 235 -1.63 -0.57 16.69
C ASP A 235 -0.96 -0.12 15.38
N ALA A 236 -0.22 1.00 15.41
CA ALA A 236 0.68 1.44 14.36
C ALA A 236 1.82 2.33 14.89
N VAL A 237 2.93 2.36 14.15
CA VAL A 237 4.04 3.29 14.34
C VAL A 237 4.09 4.28 13.18
N ILE A 238 4.35 5.55 13.47
CA ILE A 238 4.65 6.57 12.47
C ILE A 238 6.18 6.69 12.39
N ALA A 239 6.75 6.18 11.31
CA ALA A 239 8.15 6.35 10.95
C ALA A 239 8.33 7.67 10.21
N LEU A 240 9.44 8.36 10.44
CA LEU A 240 9.70 9.69 9.89
C LEU A 240 10.34 9.64 8.49
N TYR A 241 11.00 8.54 8.14
CA TYR A 241 11.60 8.31 6.83
C TYR A 241 11.50 6.86 6.38
N HIS A 242 11.76 6.64 5.09
CA HIS A 242 11.59 5.36 4.41
C HIS A 242 12.26 4.19 5.14
N ASP A 243 13.58 4.22 5.29
CA ASP A 243 14.34 3.09 5.84
C ASP A 243 14.04 2.85 7.32
N GLN A 244 13.66 3.88 8.08
CA GLN A 244 13.24 3.74 9.47
C GLN A 244 12.06 2.78 9.63
N GLY A 245 11.10 2.84 8.70
CA GLY A 245 9.91 2.00 8.74
C GLY A 245 10.00 0.74 7.87
N HIS A 246 10.75 0.78 6.76
CA HIS A 246 10.90 -0.39 5.88
C HIS A 246 11.72 -1.49 6.53
N ILE A 247 12.86 -1.15 7.17
CA ILE A 247 13.71 -2.14 7.82
C ILE A 247 12.92 -3.03 8.79
N PRO A 248 12.18 -2.51 9.79
CA PRO A 248 11.44 -3.34 10.74
C PRO A 248 10.32 -4.16 10.10
N ILE A 249 9.64 -3.64 9.07
CA ILE A 249 8.63 -4.40 8.31
C ILE A 249 9.26 -5.61 7.61
N LYS A 250 10.36 -5.39 6.90
CA LYS A 250 11.04 -6.44 6.13
C LYS A 250 11.66 -7.50 7.04
N THR A 251 12.21 -7.10 8.20
CA THR A 251 12.75 -8.05 9.17
C THR A 251 11.64 -8.88 9.82
N HIS A 252 10.52 -8.26 10.19
CA HIS A 252 9.39 -8.94 10.85
C HIS A 252 8.68 -9.95 9.94
N GLY A 253 8.45 -9.64 8.66
CA GLY A 253 7.77 -10.58 7.74
C GLY A 253 7.61 -10.05 6.32
N PHE A 254 8.70 -9.98 5.55
CA PHE A 254 8.72 -9.43 4.20
C PHE A 254 7.76 -10.13 3.20
N GLU A 255 7.74 -11.46 3.15
CA GLU A 255 7.00 -12.23 2.12
C GLU A 255 5.49 -11.95 2.14
N ARG A 256 4.96 -11.55 3.30
CA ARG A 256 3.54 -11.23 3.53
C ARG A 256 3.30 -9.74 3.76
N ALA A 257 4.28 -8.88 3.46
CA ALA A 257 4.13 -7.46 3.60
C ALA A 257 3.15 -6.92 2.54
N VAL A 258 2.28 -6.02 2.97
CA VAL A 258 1.28 -5.33 2.13
C VAL A 258 1.46 -3.83 2.29
N ASN A 259 1.38 -3.13 1.17
CA ASN A 259 1.37 -1.68 1.12
C ASN A 259 -0.08 -1.17 1.00
N ILE A 260 -0.46 -0.25 1.89
CA ILE A 260 -1.74 0.45 1.88
C ILE A 260 -1.47 1.92 1.58
N THR A 261 -2.21 2.48 0.61
CA THR A 261 -2.18 3.92 0.35
C THR A 261 -3.30 4.59 1.13
N LEU A 262 -2.96 5.19 2.27
CA LEU A 262 -3.91 5.92 3.12
C LEU A 262 -4.15 7.33 2.59
N GLY A 263 -5.32 7.90 2.91
CA GLY A 263 -5.71 9.26 2.53
C GLY A 263 -6.43 9.36 1.18
N LEU A 264 -6.52 8.25 0.43
CA LEU A 264 -7.37 8.17 -0.76
C LEU A 264 -8.85 8.05 -0.36
N PRO A 265 -9.79 8.53 -1.19
CA PRO A 265 -11.23 8.31 -1.01
C PRO A 265 -11.67 6.88 -1.37
N ILE A 266 -10.74 6.04 -1.82
CA ILE A 266 -10.92 4.64 -2.19
C ILE A 266 -9.97 3.76 -1.38
N ILE A 267 -10.36 2.51 -1.13
CA ILE A 267 -9.46 1.54 -0.51
C ILE A 267 -8.49 1.01 -1.57
N ARG A 268 -7.19 1.10 -1.28
CA ARG A 268 -6.16 0.49 -2.11
C ARG A 268 -5.08 -0.22 -1.28
N THR A 269 -4.89 -1.49 -1.58
CA THR A 269 -3.76 -2.32 -1.12
C THR A 269 -2.88 -2.72 -2.30
N SER A 270 -1.67 -3.21 -2.00
CA SER A 270 -0.67 -3.59 -2.99
C SER A 270 0.34 -4.53 -2.40
N VAL A 271 0.92 -5.35 -3.27
CA VAL A 271 2.16 -6.07 -2.94
C VAL A 271 3.29 -5.10 -2.61
N ASP A 272 4.29 -5.61 -1.87
CA ASP A 272 5.51 -4.89 -1.47
C ASP A 272 6.78 -5.42 -2.20
N HIS A 273 6.58 -6.15 -3.29
CA HIS A 273 7.63 -6.62 -4.21
C HIS A 273 7.50 -5.97 -5.60
N GLY A 274 8.55 -6.11 -6.41
CA GLY A 274 8.58 -5.62 -7.80
C GLY A 274 7.99 -6.61 -8.80
N THR A 275 8.14 -6.31 -10.10
CA THR A 275 7.63 -7.16 -11.20
C THR A 275 8.41 -8.44 -11.47
N ALA A 276 9.59 -8.59 -10.86
CA ALA A 276 10.42 -9.80 -10.90
C ALA A 276 10.55 -10.40 -12.32
N PHE A 277 11.02 -9.59 -13.27
CA PHE A 277 11.12 -9.96 -14.70
C PHE A 277 11.96 -11.21 -14.96
N ASP A 278 12.96 -11.43 -14.12
CA ASP A 278 13.85 -12.58 -14.15
C ASP A 278 13.15 -13.90 -13.81
N ILE A 279 12.01 -13.87 -13.11
CA ILE A 279 11.22 -15.07 -12.75
C ILE A 279 9.83 -15.12 -13.40
N ALA A 280 9.46 -14.08 -14.15
CA ALA A 280 8.17 -14.03 -14.84
C ALA A 280 7.99 -15.27 -15.74
N TRP A 281 6.80 -15.87 -15.72
CA TRP A 281 6.43 -17.06 -16.51
C TRP A 281 7.16 -18.37 -16.14
N LYS A 282 7.91 -18.40 -15.04
CA LYS A 282 8.66 -19.60 -14.60
C LYS A 282 7.95 -20.46 -13.55
N GLY A 283 6.82 -20.00 -13.00
CA GLY A 283 6.06 -20.74 -11.98
C GLY A 283 6.71 -20.80 -10.60
N ILE A 284 7.68 -19.90 -10.32
CA ILE A 284 8.44 -19.86 -9.05
C ILE A 284 8.21 -18.55 -8.27
N ALA A 285 7.25 -17.72 -8.69
CA ALA A 285 6.87 -16.52 -7.96
C ALA A 285 6.03 -16.91 -6.73
N GLN A 286 6.30 -16.29 -5.59
CA GLN A 286 5.50 -16.45 -4.38
C GLN A 286 4.30 -15.51 -4.42
N GLU A 287 3.11 -16.06 -4.20
CA GLU A 287 1.82 -15.36 -4.29
C GLU A 287 1.37 -14.73 -2.96
N ASP A 288 2.03 -15.06 -1.84
CA ASP A 288 1.59 -14.70 -0.48
C ASP A 288 1.26 -13.21 -0.32
N SER A 289 2.15 -12.31 -0.75
CA SER A 289 1.92 -10.86 -0.67
C SER A 289 0.68 -10.42 -1.46
N MET A 290 0.41 -11.03 -2.62
CA MET A 290 -0.77 -10.69 -3.43
C MET A 290 -2.05 -11.20 -2.79
N ILE A 291 -2.03 -12.43 -2.24
CA ILE A 291 -3.15 -12.98 -1.47
C ILE A 291 -3.45 -12.08 -0.27
N GLU A 292 -2.43 -11.71 0.52
CA GLU A 292 -2.60 -10.83 1.68
C GLU A 292 -3.13 -9.45 1.27
N ALA A 293 -2.65 -8.89 0.16
CA ALA A 293 -3.16 -7.61 -0.35
C ALA A 293 -4.65 -7.69 -0.70
N ILE A 294 -5.09 -8.76 -1.38
CA ILE A 294 -6.49 -9.01 -1.73
C ILE A 294 -7.33 -9.20 -0.46
N LEU A 295 -6.88 -10.03 0.47
CA LEU A 295 -7.59 -10.31 1.72
C LEU A 295 -7.73 -9.06 2.58
N LEU A 296 -6.68 -8.25 2.67
CA LEU A 296 -6.71 -6.99 3.42
C LEU A 296 -7.63 -5.96 2.77
N ALA A 297 -7.62 -5.85 1.44
CA ALA A 297 -8.57 -5.01 0.71
C ALA A 297 -10.01 -5.44 0.98
N ALA A 298 -10.29 -6.75 0.90
CA ALA A 298 -11.60 -7.31 1.21
C ALA A 298 -12.02 -7.05 2.66
N GLN A 299 -11.09 -7.18 3.62
CA GLN A 299 -11.34 -6.85 5.01
C GLN A 299 -11.71 -5.39 5.16
N MET A 300 -10.92 -4.45 4.63
CA MET A 300 -11.23 -3.01 4.69
C MET A 300 -12.58 -2.70 4.03
N ALA A 301 -12.85 -3.27 2.85
CA ALA A 301 -14.08 -3.05 2.07
C ALA A 301 -15.34 -3.53 2.80
N SER A 302 -15.30 -4.71 3.42
CA SER A 302 -16.46 -5.29 4.12
C SER A 302 -16.97 -4.44 5.30
N HIS A 303 -16.22 -3.39 5.65
CA HIS A 303 -16.49 -2.53 6.79
C HIS A 303 -16.76 -1.08 6.39
N SER A 304 -16.56 -0.72 5.12
CA SER A 304 -16.85 0.61 4.56
C SER A 304 -18.31 0.80 4.17
N THR A 305 -19.16 -0.23 4.29
CA THR A 305 -20.61 -0.10 4.11
C THR A 305 -21.23 0.57 5.34
N GLY A 306 -20.98 1.87 5.47
CA GLY A 306 -21.73 2.80 6.31
C GLY A 306 -22.29 3.89 5.41
N VAL A 307 -23.53 3.69 4.95
CA VAL A 307 -24.46 4.79 4.64
C VAL A 307 -25.10 5.21 5.95
#